data_AF-A0A7S0LNA7-F1
#
_entry.id   AF-A0A7S0LNA7-F1
#
_cell.length_a   1.000
_cell.length_b   1.000
_cell.length_c   1.000
_cell.angle_alpha   90.00
_cell.angle_beta   90.00
_cell.angle_gamma   90.00
#
_symmetry.space_group_name_H-M   'P 1'
#
loop_
_entity.id
_entity.type
_entity.pdbx_description
1 polymer ?
#
loop_
_entity_poly.entity_id
_entity_poly.type
_entity_poly.pdbx_seq_one_letter_code
_entity_poly.pdbx_strand_id
1 'polypeptide(L)'
;QSLARHAMASAAARIGAKGGRPAALVGASMLASDLSCMAADAKRVEACGSDYLHLDIMDGNFVPNLTWGPPLVKCLRKHTKAFLDCHLMVADPVVYVDQIKDAGADAYTFHLEAALDMGADIEALCAKIRAHGMKVGMAIKPGTSVDLMAPYISMIDMALVMTVEPGFGGQSFMEGMMSKVSALREAHPLLDIQVDGGLSPKTITAAAAAGANVIVAGSSVFKASDPREPINAMRDAVLHAQQTGGTDSAPTAAPAAVIEPRELSAQDKLKREAGYRAIDAHVRSGMVVGLGTGSTAYFAVERLGKKLATGELDRIVAIPTSVRTEEQAKSLGIPLVSLDTHPKIDVAIDGADAVDKGLNLVKGGGGALLREKMVEVCADKFIVIVDESKLCDSLGPSFPVPVEVTAFCHASTLRNIGALPSLAGSTPKLRLGSAATNKADGEAPALTDNGNHIVDVFFDGPLADADAAAAELQAVVGVVEHGLFCGMAAEVIVAGKDGVYTINPPSQLR
;
A
#
# COMPACT_ATOMS: atom_id res chain seq x y z
N GLN A 1 -16.45 -48.62 15.35
CA GLN A 1 -17.28 -48.27 14.18
C GLN A 1 -18.33 -47.16 14.42
N SER A 2 -18.43 -46.55 15.62
CA SER A 2 -19.32 -45.37 15.83
C SER A 2 -18.60 -44.00 15.83
N LEU A 3 -17.27 -43.96 15.89
CA LEU A 3 -16.47 -42.72 15.79
C LEU A 3 -16.21 -42.24 14.36
N ALA A 4 -16.42 -43.11 13.35
CA ALA A 4 -16.18 -42.80 11.94
C ALA A 4 -17.38 -42.11 11.25
N ARG A 5 -18.55 -42.01 11.91
CA ARG A 5 -19.73 -41.34 11.37
C ARG A 5 -19.83 -39.85 11.72
N HIS A 6 -19.03 -39.36 12.67
CA HIS A 6 -18.94 -37.92 12.98
C HIS A 6 -17.91 -37.16 12.12
N ALA A 7 -16.98 -37.87 11.47
CA ALA A 7 -15.91 -37.29 10.65
C ALA A 7 -16.25 -37.19 9.14
N MET A 8 -17.48 -37.55 8.73
CA MET A 8 -17.93 -37.51 7.32
C MET A 8 -18.98 -36.43 7.05
N ALA A 9 -19.16 -35.47 7.97
CA ALA A 9 -20.04 -34.31 7.78
C ALA A 9 -19.34 -32.95 8.00
N SER A 10 -18.01 -32.91 8.05
CA SER A 10 -17.25 -31.66 8.20
C SER A 10 -16.65 -31.22 6.86
N ALA A 11 -16.92 -29.97 6.50
CA ALA A 11 -16.45 -29.17 5.35
C ALA A 11 -17.40 -29.02 4.14
N ALA A 12 -18.38 -29.90 3.90
CA ALA A 12 -19.28 -29.77 2.74
C ALA A 12 -20.74 -29.34 3.06
N ALA A 13 -21.09 -29.08 4.33
CA ALA A 13 -22.45 -28.65 4.70
C ALA A 13 -22.45 -27.77 5.97
N ARG A 14 -22.10 -26.49 5.83
CA ARG A 14 -22.52 -25.42 6.75
C ARG A 14 -22.89 -24.16 5.98
N ILE A 15 -23.74 -24.31 4.97
CA ILE A 15 -24.60 -23.20 4.55
C ILE A 15 -25.72 -23.14 5.59
N GLY A 16 -25.77 -22.03 6.32
CA GLY A 16 -26.81 -21.73 7.30
C GLY A 16 -26.38 -21.97 8.75
N ALA A 17 -25.51 -21.13 9.30
CA ALA A 17 -25.57 -20.90 10.74
C ALA A 17 -26.99 -20.41 11.05
N LYS A 18 -27.63 -21.03 12.06
CA LYS A 18 -28.93 -20.57 12.57
C LYS A 18 -28.83 -19.06 12.86
N GLY A 19 -29.60 -18.24 12.15
CA GLY A 19 -29.64 -16.79 12.35
C GLY A 19 -28.98 -15.92 11.29
N GLY A 20 -28.57 -16.46 10.13
CA GLY A 20 -28.15 -15.62 8.98
C GLY A 20 -26.81 -14.91 9.15
N ARG A 21 -25.84 -15.54 9.83
CA ARG A 21 -24.49 -14.99 10.05
C ARG A 21 -23.41 -15.94 9.52
N PRO A 22 -22.23 -15.45 9.10
CA PRO A 22 -21.10 -16.29 8.72
C PRO A 22 -20.56 -17.11 9.89
N ALA A 23 -19.92 -18.25 9.59
CA ALA A 23 -19.30 -19.08 10.63
C ALA A 23 -18.04 -18.42 11.21
N ALA A 24 -17.79 -18.61 12.50
CA ALA A 24 -16.53 -18.25 13.15
C ALA A 24 -15.47 -19.34 12.89
N LEU A 25 -14.43 -19.00 12.16
CA LEU A 25 -13.43 -19.93 11.62
C LEU A 25 -12.03 -19.47 12.01
N VAL A 26 -11.17 -20.40 12.43
CA VAL A 26 -9.78 -20.11 12.82
C VAL A 26 -8.81 -21.02 12.08
N GLY A 27 -7.99 -20.42 11.22
CA GLY A 27 -6.92 -21.09 10.48
C GLY A 27 -5.56 -20.90 11.14
N ALA A 28 -4.81 -21.99 11.28
CA ALA A 28 -3.41 -21.92 11.71
C ALA A 28 -2.53 -21.59 10.48
N SER A 29 -1.81 -20.46 10.50
CA SER A 29 -0.81 -20.17 9.46
C SER A 29 0.40 -21.07 9.67
N MET A 30 0.58 -22.00 8.75
CA MET A 30 1.64 -23.00 8.80
C MET A 30 3.03 -22.38 8.56
N LEU A 31 3.12 -21.11 8.14
CA LEU A 31 4.36 -20.36 8.04
C LEU A 31 5.09 -20.28 9.39
N ALA A 32 4.35 -20.34 10.50
CA ALA A 32 4.91 -20.34 11.86
C ALA A 32 5.21 -21.75 12.41
N SER A 33 4.97 -22.81 11.65
CA SER A 33 5.29 -24.18 12.05
C SER A 33 6.78 -24.49 11.94
N ASP A 34 7.22 -25.57 12.59
CA ASP A 34 8.52 -26.15 12.25
C ASP A 34 8.42 -26.80 10.87
N LEU A 35 9.01 -26.17 9.86
CA LEU A 35 8.92 -26.61 8.46
C LEU A 35 9.47 -28.03 8.26
N SER A 36 10.44 -28.47 9.08
CA SER A 36 10.97 -29.82 9.03
C SER A 36 9.97 -30.86 9.57
N CYS A 37 9.02 -30.43 10.39
CA CYS A 37 8.03 -31.26 11.08
C CYS A 37 6.58 -30.87 10.72
N MET A 38 6.37 -30.15 9.62
CA MET A 38 5.10 -29.50 9.25
C MET A 38 3.89 -30.45 9.26
N ALA A 39 4.06 -31.72 8.87
CA ALA A 39 2.99 -32.71 8.88
C ALA A 39 2.53 -33.10 10.31
N ALA A 40 3.46 -33.13 11.27
CA ALA A 40 3.12 -33.36 12.68
C ALA A 40 2.43 -32.13 13.28
N ASP A 41 2.94 -30.94 12.94
CA ASP A 41 2.39 -29.68 13.38
C ASP A 41 0.98 -29.42 12.85
N ALA A 42 0.71 -29.75 11.58
CA ALA A 42 -0.62 -29.72 10.99
C ALA A 42 -1.63 -30.58 11.77
N LYS A 43 -1.26 -31.84 12.07
CA LYS A 43 -2.11 -32.74 12.87
C LYS A 43 -2.33 -32.21 14.28
N ARG A 44 -1.31 -31.60 14.87
CA ARG A 44 -1.38 -31.01 16.21
C ARG A 44 -2.40 -29.90 16.26
N VAL A 45 -2.32 -28.91 15.36
CA VAL A 45 -3.26 -27.77 15.35
C VAL A 45 -4.67 -28.19 14.90
N GLU A 46 -4.80 -29.16 13.99
CA GLU A 46 -6.08 -29.77 13.61
C GLU A 46 -6.76 -30.44 14.83
N ALA A 47 -6.02 -31.25 15.59
CA ALA A 47 -6.52 -31.87 16.82
C ALA A 47 -6.83 -30.83 17.92
N CYS A 48 -6.22 -29.66 17.85
CA CYS A 48 -6.49 -28.51 18.72
C CYS A 48 -7.67 -27.63 18.24
N GLY A 49 -8.35 -28.05 17.17
CA GLY A 49 -9.56 -27.39 16.69
C GLY A 49 -9.31 -26.26 15.71
N SER A 50 -8.17 -26.22 15.02
CA SER A 50 -8.03 -25.34 13.85
C SER A 50 -8.98 -25.83 12.75
N ASP A 51 -9.78 -24.91 12.19
CA ASP A 51 -10.75 -25.23 11.14
C ASP A 51 -10.05 -25.52 9.81
N TYR A 52 -8.99 -24.74 9.51
CA TYR A 52 -8.22 -24.78 8.26
C TYR A 52 -6.72 -24.75 8.53
N LEU A 53 -5.94 -25.26 7.57
CA LEU A 53 -4.50 -25.00 7.52
C LEU A 53 -4.27 -23.92 6.46
N HIS A 54 -3.78 -22.76 6.90
CA HIS A 54 -3.47 -21.64 6.02
C HIS A 54 -2.03 -21.76 5.54
N LEU A 55 -1.83 -21.74 4.22
CA LEU A 55 -0.56 -21.96 3.56
C LEU A 55 -0.15 -20.73 2.76
N ASP A 56 0.81 -19.97 3.30
CA ASP A 56 1.41 -18.80 2.65
C ASP A 56 2.44 -19.23 1.59
N ILE A 57 2.09 -19.07 0.32
CA ILE A 57 2.90 -19.44 -0.84
C ILE A 57 3.46 -18.16 -1.46
N MET A 58 4.78 -18.00 -1.39
CA MET A 58 5.50 -16.81 -1.82
C MET A 58 6.54 -17.17 -2.87
N ASP A 59 6.72 -16.34 -3.90
CA ASP A 59 7.61 -16.62 -5.04
C ASP A 59 8.90 -15.78 -5.08
N GLY A 60 9.09 -14.86 -4.14
CA GLY A 60 10.22 -13.94 -4.11
C GLY A 60 10.13 -12.76 -5.08
N ASN A 61 9.09 -12.67 -5.91
CA ASN A 61 8.89 -11.58 -6.87
C ASN A 61 7.80 -10.61 -6.42
N PHE A 62 6.62 -11.13 -6.04
CA PHE A 62 5.53 -10.27 -5.55
C PHE A 62 5.76 -9.77 -4.12
N VAL A 63 6.44 -10.59 -3.33
CA VAL A 63 6.93 -10.28 -1.99
C VAL A 63 8.40 -10.68 -1.90
N PRO A 64 9.23 -9.98 -1.10
CA PRO A 64 10.68 -10.21 -1.03
C PRO A 64 11.05 -11.42 -0.15
N ASN A 65 10.23 -12.49 -0.18
CA ASN A 65 10.45 -13.73 0.54
C ASN A 65 10.03 -14.93 -0.31
N LEU A 66 10.66 -16.07 -0.07
CA LEU A 66 10.39 -17.34 -0.77
C LEU A 66 10.07 -18.41 0.27
N THR A 67 8.88 -18.99 0.20
CA THR A 67 8.43 -20.04 1.14
C THR A 67 8.51 -21.42 0.50
N TRP A 68 7.39 -21.93 0.04
CA TRP A 68 7.23 -23.24 -0.60
C TRP A 68 6.23 -23.14 -1.73
N GLY A 69 6.19 -24.17 -2.57
CA GLY A 69 5.26 -24.25 -3.70
C GLY A 69 4.33 -25.47 -3.65
N PRO A 70 3.65 -25.75 -4.78
CA PRO A 70 2.75 -26.90 -4.94
C PRO A 70 3.31 -28.26 -4.46
N PRO A 71 4.62 -28.60 -4.64
CA PRO A 71 5.16 -29.86 -4.14
C PRO A 71 5.00 -30.06 -2.63
N LEU A 72 5.17 -29.01 -1.83
CA LEU A 72 5.01 -29.09 -0.37
C LEU A 72 3.54 -29.26 0.01
N VAL A 73 2.63 -28.53 -0.64
CA VAL A 73 1.18 -28.66 -0.46
C VAL A 73 0.75 -30.12 -0.74
N LYS A 74 1.26 -30.71 -1.83
CA LYS A 74 0.99 -32.10 -2.23
C LYS A 74 1.52 -33.12 -1.23
N CYS A 75 2.68 -32.87 -0.62
CA CYS A 75 3.21 -33.70 0.44
C CYS A 75 2.34 -33.59 1.70
N LEU A 76 2.01 -32.37 2.13
CA LEU A 76 1.20 -32.12 3.33
C LEU A 76 -0.20 -32.75 3.22
N ARG A 77 -0.85 -32.65 2.06
CA ARG A 77 -2.17 -33.24 1.78
C ARG A 77 -2.24 -34.74 2.08
N LYS A 78 -1.14 -35.49 1.95
CA LYS A 78 -1.10 -36.93 2.28
C LYS A 78 -1.25 -37.19 3.78
N HIS A 79 -1.07 -36.18 4.62
CA HIS A 79 -1.01 -36.30 6.08
C HIS A 79 -2.18 -35.64 6.81
N THR A 80 -3.06 -34.91 6.12
CA THR A 80 -4.21 -34.21 6.71
C THR A 80 -5.42 -34.19 5.78
N LYS A 81 -6.61 -34.17 6.38
CA LYS A 81 -7.89 -33.95 5.70
C LYS A 81 -8.47 -32.56 5.99
N ALA A 82 -7.75 -31.73 6.75
CA ALA A 82 -8.13 -30.34 6.98
C ALA A 82 -8.28 -29.61 5.65
N PHE A 83 -9.11 -28.57 5.65
CA PHE A 83 -9.22 -27.68 4.51
C PHE A 83 -7.86 -26.95 4.32
N LEU A 84 -7.30 -26.98 3.11
CA LEU A 84 -6.10 -26.22 2.77
C LEU A 84 -6.49 -24.92 2.10
N ASP A 85 -6.33 -23.84 2.86
CA ASP A 85 -6.45 -22.48 2.38
C ASP A 85 -5.08 -22.02 1.87
N CYS A 86 -4.92 -22.00 0.54
CA CYS A 86 -3.66 -21.58 -0.09
C CYS A 86 -3.74 -20.08 -0.41
N HIS A 87 -2.88 -19.31 0.24
CA HIS A 87 -2.77 -17.87 0.05
C HIS A 87 -1.54 -17.58 -0.82
N LEU A 88 -1.80 -17.01 -2.00
CA LEU A 88 -0.84 -16.85 -3.08
C LEU A 88 -0.31 -15.42 -3.10
N MET A 89 0.88 -15.23 -2.55
CA MET A 89 1.69 -14.02 -2.66
C MET A 89 2.72 -14.21 -3.78
N VAL A 90 2.23 -14.39 -5.01
CA VAL A 90 3.04 -14.68 -6.21
C VAL A 90 2.79 -13.63 -7.29
N ALA A 91 3.77 -13.36 -8.16
CA ALA A 91 3.64 -12.32 -9.18
C ALA A 91 2.53 -12.63 -10.18
N ASP A 92 2.51 -13.85 -10.73
CA ASP A 92 1.47 -14.30 -11.65
C ASP A 92 0.56 -15.36 -10.99
N PRO A 93 -0.61 -14.97 -10.44
CA PRO A 93 -1.51 -15.93 -9.82
C PRO A 93 -2.26 -16.81 -10.83
N VAL A 94 -2.22 -16.54 -12.14
CA VAL A 94 -2.98 -17.33 -13.13
C VAL A 94 -2.30 -18.68 -13.40
N VAL A 95 -0.96 -18.68 -13.44
CA VAL A 95 -0.15 -19.87 -13.79
C VAL A 95 -0.11 -20.94 -12.69
N TYR A 96 -0.49 -20.59 -11.45
CA TYR A 96 -0.45 -21.51 -10.30
C TYR A 96 -1.76 -22.25 -10.05
N VAL A 97 -2.90 -21.82 -10.63
CA VAL A 97 -4.23 -22.40 -10.33
C VAL A 97 -4.26 -23.92 -10.50
N ASP A 98 -3.78 -24.42 -11.64
CA ASP A 98 -3.78 -25.85 -11.97
C ASP A 98 -2.87 -26.63 -11.01
N GLN A 99 -1.67 -26.11 -10.77
CA GLN A 99 -0.66 -26.75 -9.92
C GLN A 99 -1.11 -26.83 -8.46
N ILE A 100 -1.75 -25.78 -7.96
CA ILE A 100 -2.27 -25.71 -6.58
C ILE A 100 -3.47 -26.63 -6.42
N LYS A 101 -4.34 -26.73 -7.42
CA LYS A 101 -5.41 -27.74 -7.41
C LYS A 101 -4.85 -29.15 -7.39
N ASP A 102 -3.88 -29.46 -8.26
CA ASP A 102 -3.24 -30.78 -8.36
C ASP A 102 -2.47 -31.17 -7.11
N ALA A 103 -2.01 -30.18 -6.34
CA ALA A 103 -1.42 -30.37 -5.03
C ALA A 103 -2.46 -30.67 -3.93
N GLY A 104 -3.75 -30.45 -4.21
CA GLY A 104 -4.87 -30.77 -3.34
C GLY A 104 -5.31 -29.62 -2.46
N ALA A 105 -5.19 -28.37 -2.91
CA ALA A 105 -5.79 -27.23 -2.23
C ALA A 105 -7.33 -27.24 -2.30
N ASP A 106 -7.97 -26.65 -1.29
CA ASP A 106 -9.43 -26.49 -1.22
C ASP A 106 -9.87 -25.03 -1.47
N ALA A 107 -9.03 -24.04 -1.12
CA ALA A 107 -9.19 -22.65 -1.52
C ALA A 107 -7.92 -22.12 -2.20
N TYR A 108 -8.14 -21.15 -3.08
CA TYR A 108 -7.12 -20.39 -3.77
C TYR A 108 -7.39 -18.91 -3.54
N THR A 109 -6.57 -18.29 -2.70
CA THR A 109 -6.68 -16.88 -2.34
C THR A 109 -5.57 -16.09 -3.02
N PHE A 110 -5.90 -15.30 -4.04
CA PHE A 110 -4.91 -14.51 -4.80
C PHE A 110 -4.92 -13.05 -4.37
N HIS A 111 -3.78 -12.39 -4.46
CA HIS A 111 -3.69 -10.94 -4.31
C HIS A 111 -4.26 -10.22 -5.53
N LEU A 112 -5.19 -9.29 -5.30
CA LEU A 112 -5.75 -8.46 -6.36
C LEU A 112 -4.65 -7.63 -7.04
N GLU A 113 -3.68 -7.13 -6.27
CA GLU A 113 -2.55 -6.37 -6.81
C GLU A 113 -1.73 -7.20 -7.80
N ALA A 114 -1.34 -8.42 -7.41
CA ALA A 114 -0.56 -9.31 -8.26
C ALA A 114 -1.28 -9.60 -9.59
N ALA A 115 -2.59 -9.88 -9.51
CA ALA A 115 -3.38 -10.17 -10.69
C ALA A 115 -3.50 -8.95 -11.62
N LEU A 116 -3.73 -7.76 -11.07
CA LEU A 116 -3.82 -6.52 -11.84
C LEU A 116 -2.47 -6.11 -12.45
N ASP A 117 -1.37 -6.24 -11.70
CA ASP A 117 -0.02 -5.91 -12.17
C ASP A 117 0.40 -6.79 -13.34
N MET A 118 -0.03 -8.05 -13.35
CA MET A 118 0.18 -8.99 -14.47
C MET A 118 -0.82 -8.81 -15.62
N GLY A 119 -1.75 -7.85 -15.53
CA GLY A 119 -2.78 -7.62 -16.54
C GLY A 119 -3.76 -8.80 -16.67
N ALA A 120 -3.98 -9.56 -15.59
CA ALA A 120 -4.89 -10.69 -15.61
C ALA A 120 -6.35 -10.24 -15.71
N ASP A 121 -7.15 -11.01 -16.46
CA ASP A 121 -8.61 -10.93 -16.40
C ASP A 121 -9.08 -11.58 -15.08
N ILE A 122 -9.51 -10.74 -14.14
CA ILE A 122 -9.92 -11.15 -12.79
C ILE A 122 -11.16 -12.03 -12.83
N GLU A 123 -12.11 -11.77 -13.73
CA GLU A 123 -13.33 -12.57 -13.86
C GLU A 123 -12.97 -13.98 -14.38
N ALA A 124 -12.10 -14.04 -15.40
CA ALA A 124 -11.60 -15.31 -15.94
C ALA A 124 -10.78 -16.09 -14.91
N LEU A 125 -9.97 -15.42 -14.09
CA LEU A 125 -9.22 -16.05 -13.00
C LEU A 125 -10.17 -16.65 -11.94
N CYS A 126 -11.14 -15.87 -11.47
CA CYS A 126 -12.17 -16.36 -10.55
C CYS A 126 -12.92 -17.57 -11.13
N ALA A 127 -13.33 -17.50 -12.40
CA ALA A 127 -14.00 -18.59 -13.11
C ALA A 127 -13.11 -19.83 -13.24
N LYS A 128 -11.81 -19.66 -13.52
CA LYS A 128 -10.85 -20.76 -13.59
C LYS A 128 -10.72 -21.45 -12.24
N ILE A 129 -10.48 -20.71 -11.16
CA ILE A 129 -10.38 -21.27 -9.80
C ILE A 129 -11.65 -22.08 -9.45
N ARG A 130 -12.82 -21.50 -9.74
CA ARG A 130 -14.13 -22.13 -9.53
C ARG A 130 -14.29 -23.43 -10.32
N ALA A 131 -13.87 -23.46 -11.58
CA ALA A 131 -13.95 -24.64 -12.45
C ALA A 131 -13.09 -25.81 -11.92
N HIS A 132 -12.01 -25.50 -11.19
CA HIS A 132 -11.20 -26.50 -10.48
C HIS A 132 -11.81 -26.94 -9.13
N GLY A 133 -13.00 -26.46 -8.79
CA GLY A 133 -13.72 -26.82 -7.58
C GLY A 133 -13.03 -26.34 -6.29
N MET A 134 -12.24 -25.27 -6.37
CA MET A 134 -11.70 -24.57 -5.21
C MET A 134 -12.59 -23.39 -4.84
N LYS A 135 -12.60 -23.00 -3.56
CA LYS A 135 -13.11 -21.68 -3.17
C LYS A 135 -12.21 -20.57 -3.71
N VAL A 136 -12.81 -19.47 -4.11
CA VAL A 136 -12.15 -18.27 -4.63
C VAL A 136 -11.98 -17.28 -3.49
N GLY A 137 -10.74 -17.06 -3.08
CA GLY A 137 -10.37 -15.97 -2.18
C GLY A 137 -9.73 -14.83 -2.96
N MET A 138 -9.95 -13.60 -2.52
CA MET A 138 -9.24 -12.43 -3.03
C MET A 138 -8.67 -11.62 -1.87
N ALA A 139 -7.36 -11.36 -1.92
CA ALA A 139 -6.61 -10.67 -0.90
C ALA A 139 -6.24 -9.25 -1.33
N ILE A 140 -6.13 -8.35 -0.35
CA ILE A 140 -5.58 -7.00 -0.54
C ILE A 140 -4.54 -6.67 0.53
N LYS A 141 -3.49 -5.96 0.13
CA LYS A 141 -2.44 -5.39 0.98
C LYS A 141 -2.97 -4.26 1.87
N PRO A 142 -2.21 -3.87 2.91
CA PRO A 142 -2.57 -2.71 3.72
C PRO A 142 -2.65 -1.40 2.94
N GLY A 143 -1.82 -1.20 1.92
CA GLY A 143 -1.85 -0.02 1.05
C GLY A 143 -3.05 0.05 0.10
N THR A 144 -3.69 -1.07 -0.21
CA THR A 144 -4.68 -1.17 -1.28
C THR A 144 -6.10 -0.85 -0.81
N SER A 145 -6.81 0.02 -1.52
CA SER A 145 -8.20 0.33 -1.17
C SER A 145 -9.10 -0.91 -1.30
N VAL A 146 -9.99 -1.10 -0.31
CA VAL A 146 -10.98 -2.19 -0.33
C VAL A 146 -12.02 -2.01 -1.43
N ASP A 147 -12.23 -0.78 -1.89
CA ASP A 147 -13.18 -0.46 -2.98
C ASP A 147 -12.78 -1.13 -4.30
N LEU A 148 -11.49 -1.44 -4.50
CA LEU A 148 -11.02 -2.14 -5.69
C LEU A 148 -11.57 -3.58 -5.78
N MET A 149 -12.01 -4.16 -4.66
CA MET A 149 -12.66 -5.46 -4.65
C MET A 149 -14.12 -5.40 -5.12
N ALA A 150 -14.78 -4.24 -5.02
CA ALA A 150 -16.22 -4.08 -5.23
C ALA A 150 -16.75 -4.68 -6.55
N PRO A 151 -16.07 -4.53 -7.71
CA PRO A 151 -16.52 -5.14 -8.96
C PRO A 151 -16.58 -6.68 -8.92
N TYR A 152 -15.76 -7.30 -8.07
CA TYR A 152 -15.52 -8.74 -8.06
C TYR A 152 -16.12 -9.45 -6.85
N ILE A 153 -16.68 -8.73 -5.87
CA ILE A 153 -17.19 -9.34 -4.63
C ILE A 153 -18.21 -10.46 -4.90
N SER A 154 -19.06 -10.33 -5.92
CA SER A 154 -20.04 -11.36 -6.26
C SER A 154 -19.43 -12.67 -6.79
N MET A 155 -18.15 -12.67 -7.15
CA MET A 155 -17.44 -13.80 -7.75
C MET A 155 -16.57 -14.58 -6.73
N ILE A 156 -16.33 -14.00 -5.55
CA ILE A 156 -15.47 -14.57 -4.51
C ILE A 156 -16.29 -15.19 -3.38
N ASP A 157 -15.72 -16.18 -2.71
CA ASP A 157 -16.31 -16.74 -1.47
C ASP A 157 -15.77 -16.04 -0.23
N MET A 158 -14.57 -15.47 -0.32
CA MET A 158 -13.84 -14.91 0.81
C MET A 158 -13.01 -13.69 0.40
N ALA A 159 -13.12 -12.61 1.16
CA ALA A 159 -12.22 -11.46 1.06
C ALA A 159 -11.16 -11.54 2.16
N LEU A 160 -9.88 -11.47 1.81
CA LEU A 160 -8.76 -11.42 2.76
C LEU A 160 -8.23 -9.99 2.86
N VAL A 161 -8.28 -9.42 4.07
CA VAL A 161 -7.63 -8.14 4.38
C VAL A 161 -6.33 -8.43 5.12
N MET A 162 -5.20 -8.12 4.50
CA MET A 162 -3.92 -8.21 5.18
C MET A 162 -3.84 -7.16 6.30
N THR A 163 -3.46 -7.60 7.50
CA THR A 163 -3.28 -6.75 8.68
C THR A 163 -1.81 -6.54 9.03
N VAL A 164 -0.91 -6.90 8.10
CA VAL A 164 0.54 -6.62 8.04
C VAL A 164 0.95 -6.54 6.58
N GLU A 165 2.13 -6.03 6.25
CA GLU A 165 2.64 -6.15 4.87
C GLU A 165 2.92 -7.63 4.54
N PRO A 166 2.41 -8.18 3.42
CA PRO A 166 2.64 -9.58 3.07
C PRO A 166 4.12 -9.86 2.83
N GLY A 167 4.53 -11.11 3.05
CA GLY A 167 5.90 -11.57 2.79
C GLY A 167 6.64 -12.10 4.02
N PHE A 168 6.31 -11.65 5.23
CA PHE A 168 6.99 -12.14 6.45
C PHE A 168 6.02 -12.44 7.60
N GLY A 169 6.28 -13.54 8.29
CA GLY A 169 5.58 -13.86 9.54
C GLY A 169 6.10 -13.06 10.73
N GLY A 170 5.29 -12.94 11.79
CA GLY A 170 5.71 -12.37 13.08
C GLY A 170 5.62 -10.84 13.19
N GLN A 171 5.04 -10.19 12.20
CA GLN A 171 4.81 -8.74 12.20
C GLN A 171 3.65 -8.32 13.12
N SER A 172 3.65 -7.04 13.52
CA SER A 172 2.65 -6.45 14.42
C SER A 172 1.36 -6.09 13.68
N PHE A 173 0.23 -6.43 14.29
CA PHE A 173 -1.11 -6.14 13.77
C PHE A 173 -1.34 -4.64 13.49
N MET A 174 -1.80 -4.33 12.29
CA MET A 174 -2.13 -2.97 11.84
C MET A 174 -3.62 -2.69 12.06
N GLU A 175 -3.96 -2.13 13.22
CA GLU A 175 -5.35 -1.83 13.61
C GLU A 175 -6.11 -0.94 12.61
N GLY A 176 -5.39 -0.06 11.89
CA GLY A 176 -5.99 0.78 10.84
C GLY A 176 -6.70 0.01 9.72
N MET A 177 -6.38 -1.28 9.53
CA MET A 177 -7.00 -2.13 8.52
C MET A 177 -8.43 -2.54 8.86
N MET A 178 -8.84 -2.40 10.12
CA MET A 178 -10.19 -2.74 10.57
C MET A 178 -11.27 -1.91 9.88
N SER A 179 -10.94 -0.70 9.43
CA SER A 179 -11.83 0.12 8.60
C SER A 179 -12.28 -0.60 7.32
N LYS A 180 -11.38 -1.35 6.67
CA LYS A 180 -11.67 -2.15 5.47
C LYS A 180 -12.55 -3.35 5.79
N VAL A 181 -12.29 -4.01 6.92
CA VAL A 181 -13.08 -5.16 7.41
C VAL A 181 -14.52 -4.71 7.71
N SER A 182 -14.69 -3.59 8.41
CA SER A 182 -16.00 -3.01 8.70
C SER A 182 -16.76 -2.66 7.43
N ALA A 183 -16.11 -2.00 6.47
CA ALA A 183 -16.71 -1.64 5.19
C ALA A 183 -17.21 -2.89 4.42
N LEU A 184 -16.40 -3.95 4.37
CA LEU A 184 -16.79 -5.22 3.74
C LEU A 184 -17.96 -5.88 4.48
N ARG A 185 -17.94 -5.91 5.81
CA ARG A 185 -19.01 -6.55 6.60
C ARG A 185 -20.33 -5.81 6.44
N GLU A 186 -20.30 -4.48 6.44
CA GLU A 186 -21.48 -3.65 6.26
C GLU A 186 -22.09 -3.84 4.86
N ALA A 187 -21.27 -3.78 3.83
CA ALA A 187 -21.72 -3.95 2.45
C ALA A 187 -22.13 -5.40 2.13
N HIS A 188 -21.49 -6.38 2.77
CA HIS A 188 -21.67 -7.81 2.48
C HIS A 188 -21.83 -8.64 3.76
N PRO A 189 -23.02 -8.64 4.39
CA PRO A 189 -23.26 -9.24 5.71
C PRO A 189 -22.98 -10.75 5.80
N LEU A 190 -23.00 -11.46 4.67
CA LEU A 190 -22.80 -12.91 4.59
C LEU A 190 -21.44 -13.34 4.02
N LEU A 191 -20.62 -12.40 3.51
CA LEU A 191 -19.31 -12.72 2.95
C LEU A 191 -18.37 -13.23 4.05
N ASP A 192 -17.58 -14.26 3.75
CA ASP A 192 -16.47 -14.63 4.63
C ASP A 192 -15.37 -13.56 4.51
N ILE A 193 -15.04 -12.92 5.63
CA ILE A 193 -13.99 -11.89 5.71
C ILE A 193 -12.87 -12.45 6.57
N GLN A 194 -11.73 -12.64 5.91
CA GLN A 194 -10.50 -13.14 6.50
C GLN A 194 -9.56 -12.00 6.87
N VAL A 195 -8.84 -12.17 7.98
CA VAL A 195 -7.72 -11.31 8.36
C VAL A 195 -6.48 -12.18 8.62
N ASP A 196 -5.34 -11.73 8.11
CA ASP A 196 -4.05 -12.39 8.27
C ASP A 196 -2.94 -11.38 8.64
N GLY A 197 -2.12 -11.75 9.63
CA GLY A 197 -1.01 -10.95 10.15
C GLY A 197 -1.22 -10.38 11.55
N GLY A 198 -0.45 -10.86 12.54
CA GLY A 198 -0.44 -10.29 13.89
C GLY A 198 -1.65 -10.67 14.78
N LEU A 199 -2.42 -11.69 14.41
CA LEU A 199 -3.58 -12.13 15.19
C LEU A 199 -3.19 -12.95 16.42
N SER A 200 -3.80 -12.60 17.55
CA SER A 200 -3.58 -13.19 18.86
C SER A 200 -4.79 -12.91 19.77
N PRO A 201 -4.87 -13.52 20.96
CA PRO A 201 -5.89 -13.15 21.96
C PRO A 201 -5.91 -11.65 22.33
N LYS A 202 -4.82 -10.91 22.09
CA LYS A 202 -4.74 -9.46 22.36
C LYS A 202 -5.33 -8.60 21.24
N THR A 203 -5.33 -9.09 20.01
CA THR A 203 -5.69 -8.32 18.80
C THR A 203 -7.01 -8.77 18.19
N ILE A 204 -7.47 -9.99 18.51
CA ILE A 204 -8.66 -10.56 17.91
C ILE A 204 -9.95 -9.78 18.20
N THR A 205 -10.07 -9.14 19.37
CA THR A 205 -11.28 -8.38 19.71
C THR A 205 -11.54 -7.27 18.70
N ALA A 206 -10.50 -6.56 18.25
CA ALA A 206 -10.64 -5.50 17.25
C ALA A 206 -11.09 -6.06 15.89
N ALA A 207 -10.49 -7.18 15.45
CA ALA A 207 -10.87 -7.83 14.20
C ALA A 207 -12.28 -8.42 14.22
N ALA A 208 -12.65 -9.09 15.30
CA ALA A 208 -13.99 -9.63 15.50
C ALA A 208 -15.04 -8.52 15.52
N ALA A 209 -14.78 -7.41 16.25
CA ALA A 209 -15.69 -6.26 16.31
C ALA A 209 -15.87 -5.58 14.96
N ALA A 210 -14.82 -5.51 14.13
CA ALA A 210 -14.90 -5.00 12.76
C ALA A 210 -15.67 -5.93 11.81
N GLY A 211 -15.94 -7.17 12.20
CA GLY A 211 -16.74 -8.11 11.42
C GLY A 211 -15.95 -9.20 10.70
N ALA A 212 -14.66 -9.36 10.99
CA ALA A 212 -13.90 -10.51 10.52
C ALA A 212 -14.46 -11.79 11.15
N ASN A 213 -14.63 -12.83 10.33
CA ASN A 213 -15.14 -14.13 10.80
C ASN A 213 -14.21 -15.30 10.47
N VAL A 214 -13.20 -15.08 9.63
CA VAL A 214 -12.14 -16.04 9.35
C VAL A 214 -10.81 -15.47 9.87
N ILE A 215 -10.18 -16.14 10.81
CA ILE A 215 -9.01 -15.62 11.53
C ILE A 215 -7.79 -16.46 11.22
N VAL A 216 -6.74 -15.87 10.65
CA VAL A 216 -5.47 -16.55 10.40
C VAL A 216 -4.46 -16.19 11.48
N ALA A 217 -3.93 -17.20 12.16
CA ALA A 217 -3.00 -17.01 13.28
C ALA A 217 -1.81 -17.97 13.20
N GLY A 218 -0.60 -17.41 13.19
CA GLY A 218 0.65 -18.18 13.18
C GLY A 218 1.28 -18.27 14.57
N SER A 219 2.20 -17.35 14.89
CA SER A 219 3.03 -17.40 16.11
C SER A 219 2.23 -17.56 17.41
N SER A 220 1.06 -16.95 17.53
CA SER A 220 0.22 -17.06 18.74
C SER A 220 -0.30 -18.48 18.98
N VAL A 221 -0.48 -19.27 17.92
CA VAL A 221 -0.90 -20.67 17.96
C VAL A 221 0.31 -21.59 18.16
N PHE A 222 1.36 -21.43 17.36
CA PHE A 222 2.50 -22.36 17.36
C PHE A 222 3.44 -22.21 18.56
N LYS A 223 3.55 -21.01 19.15
CA LYS A 223 4.35 -20.76 20.36
C LYS A 223 3.60 -21.02 21.67
N ALA A 224 2.29 -21.25 21.61
CA ALA A 224 1.51 -21.59 22.80
C ALA A 224 1.85 -23.00 23.29
N SER A 225 1.86 -23.20 24.61
CA SER A 225 2.01 -24.52 25.21
C SER A 225 0.86 -25.46 24.84
N ASP A 226 -0.36 -24.91 24.72
CA ASP A 226 -1.53 -25.60 24.18
C ASP A 226 -2.17 -24.75 23.09
N PRO A 227 -2.06 -25.14 21.80
CA PRO A 227 -2.67 -24.40 20.69
C PRO A 227 -4.20 -24.26 20.80
N ARG A 228 -4.89 -25.12 21.57
CA ARG A 228 -6.35 -25.01 21.78
C ARG A 228 -6.74 -23.69 22.42
N GLU A 229 -5.92 -23.18 23.33
CA GLU A 229 -6.23 -21.96 24.09
C GLU A 229 -6.36 -20.73 23.19
N PRO A 230 -5.35 -20.34 22.39
CA PRO A 230 -5.47 -19.20 21.48
C PRO A 230 -6.53 -19.44 20.40
N ILE A 231 -6.67 -20.67 19.89
CA ILE A 231 -7.68 -21.01 18.87
C ILE A 231 -9.10 -20.76 19.42
N ASN A 232 -9.41 -21.27 20.62
CA ASN A 232 -10.71 -21.07 21.23
C ASN A 232 -10.94 -19.61 21.62
N ALA A 233 -9.94 -18.93 22.19
CA ALA A 233 -10.05 -17.51 22.51
C ALA A 233 -10.41 -16.66 21.28
N MET A 234 -9.80 -16.96 20.13
CA MET A 234 -10.12 -16.23 18.89
C MET A 234 -11.51 -16.55 18.37
N ARG A 235 -11.90 -17.84 18.38
CA ARG A 235 -13.25 -18.26 17.98
C ARG A 235 -14.33 -17.64 18.86
N ASP A 236 -14.13 -17.66 20.17
CA ASP A 236 -15.07 -17.12 21.14
C ASP A 236 -15.21 -15.60 21.00
N ALA A 237 -14.12 -14.87 20.70
CA ALA A 237 -14.18 -13.44 20.42
C ALA A 237 -15.04 -13.13 19.18
N VAL A 238 -14.90 -13.90 18.10
CA VAL A 238 -15.76 -13.77 16.90
C VAL A 238 -17.22 -14.08 17.22
N LEU A 239 -17.48 -15.20 17.91
CA LEU A 239 -18.84 -15.58 18.30
C LEU A 239 -19.49 -14.54 19.22
N HIS A 240 -18.72 -13.97 20.15
CA HIS A 240 -19.18 -12.92 21.05
C HIS A 240 -19.54 -11.65 20.27
N ALA A 241 -18.65 -11.17 19.39
CA ALA A 241 -18.92 -9.99 18.55
C ALA A 241 -20.15 -10.18 17.66
N GLN A 242 -20.33 -11.38 17.10
CA GLN A 242 -21.53 -11.71 16.34
C GLN A 242 -22.79 -11.64 17.20
N GLN A 243 -22.76 -12.13 18.45
CA GLN A 243 -23.91 -12.11 19.35
C GLN A 243 -24.29 -10.69 19.80
N THR A 244 -23.33 -9.89 20.21
CA THR A 244 -23.54 -8.53 20.73
C THR A 244 -23.94 -7.54 19.65
N GLY A 245 -23.57 -7.77 18.39
CA GLY A 245 -24.06 -6.99 17.24
C GLY A 245 -25.54 -7.19 16.86
N GLY A 246 -26.32 -7.99 17.62
CA GLY A 246 -27.73 -8.29 17.35
C GLY A 246 -28.76 -7.79 18.35
N THR A 247 -28.35 -7.18 19.46
CA THR A 247 -29.26 -6.71 20.51
C THR A 247 -28.83 -5.32 20.96
N ASP A 248 -29.19 -4.31 20.18
CA ASP A 248 -29.68 -3.04 20.70
C ASP A 248 -30.35 -2.29 19.56
N SER A 249 -31.43 -1.60 19.92
CA SER A 249 -32.27 -0.79 19.06
C SER A 249 -31.52 -0.13 17.91
N ALA A 250 -31.97 -0.41 16.69
CA ALA A 250 -31.66 0.41 15.53
C ALA A 250 -31.88 1.89 15.89
N PRO A 251 -30.88 2.77 15.78
CA PRO A 251 -31.16 4.18 15.65
C PRO A 251 -31.93 4.32 14.33
N THR A 252 -33.21 4.69 14.45
CA THR A 252 -34.02 5.15 13.33
C THR A 252 -33.26 6.23 12.57
N ALA A 253 -32.95 5.91 11.31
CA ALA A 253 -32.58 6.79 10.21
C ALA A 253 -32.08 8.21 10.58
N ALA A 254 -30.76 8.38 10.52
CA ALA A 254 -30.24 9.55 9.82
C ALA A 254 -30.15 9.16 8.33
N PRO A 255 -30.53 10.04 7.38
CA PRO A 255 -30.34 9.76 5.96
C PRO A 255 -28.85 9.48 5.70
N ALA A 256 -28.56 8.56 4.76
CA ALA A 256 -27.22 8.14 4.32
C ALA A 256 -26.09 9.02 4.89
N ALA A 257 -25.41 8.51 5.92
CA ALA A 257 -24.26 9.20 6.45
C ALA A 257 -23.18 9.22 5.36
N VAL A 258 -23.06 10.36 4.70
CA VAL A 258 -21.79 10.88 4.23
C VAL A 258 -20.76 10.50 5.29
N ILE A 259 -19.73 9.73 4.93
CA ILE A 259 -18.60 9.46 5.79
C ILE A 259 -18.14 10.82 6.31
N GLU A 260 -18.38 11.11 7.59
CA GLU A 260 -17.85 12.33 8.19
C GLU A 260 -16.34 12.27 7.95
N PRO A 261 -15.75 13.29 7.29
CA PRO A 261 -14.37 13.23 6.87
C PRO A 261 -13.53 12.88 8.08
N ARG A 262 -12.55 11.97 7.93
CA ARG A 262 -11.42 11.90 8.86
C ARG A 262 -11.06 13.34 9.18
N GLU A 263 -11.21 13.75 10.44
CA GLU A 263 -11.04 15.15 10.78
C GLU A 263 -9.61 15.51 10.39
N LEU A 264 -9.49 16.23 9.27
CA LEU A 264 -8.17 16.49 8.71
C LEU A 264 -7.40 17.26 9.75
N SER A 265 -6.15 16.86 9.98
CA SER A 265 -5.26 17.65 10.80
C SER A 265 -5.24 19.09 10.27
N ALA A 266 -4.94 20.08 11.12
CA ALA A 266 -4.84 21.46 10.65
C ALA A 266 -3.90 21.58 9.43
N GLN A 267 -2.81 20.81 9.42
CA GLN A 267 -1.88 20.75 8.30
C GLN A 267 -2.48 20.09 7.05
N ASP A 268 -3.23 18.99 7.19
CA ASP A 268 -3.86 18.34 6.03
C ASP A 268 -4.98 19.20 5.43
N LYS A 269 -5.67 20.04 6.23
CA LYS A 269 -6.60 21.05 5.74
C LYS A 269 -5.89 22.07 4.85
N LEU A 270 -4.72 22.56 5.27
CA LEU A 270 -3.88 23.48 4.47
C LEU A 270 -3.40 22.82 3.19
N LYS A 271 -2.86 21.60 3.26
CA LYS A 271 -2.41 20.83 2.09
C LYS A 271 -3.53 20.61 1.08
N ARG A 272 -4.74 20.28 1.57
CA ARG A 272 -5.92 20.13 0.72
C ARG A 272 -6.27 21.42 0.01
N GLU A 273 -6.30 22.54 0.72
CA GLU A 273 -6.64 23.83 0.13
C GLU A 273 -5.62 24.24 -0.96
N ALA A 274 -4.32 24.07 -0.70
CA ALA A 274 -3.28 24.33 -1.70
C ALA A 274 -3.45 23.43 -2.95
N GLY A 275 -3.61 22.11 -2.74
CA GLY A 275 -3.80 21.15 -3.84
C GLY A 275 -5.07 21.41 -4.65
N TYR A 276 -6.18 21.75 -3.99
CA TYR A 276 -7.44 22.04 -4.65
C TYR A 276 -7.35 23.34 -5.45
N ARG A 277 -6.75 24.37 -4.86
CA ARG A 277 -6.54 25.66 -5.50
C ARG A 277 -5.70 25.53 -6.77
N ALA A 278 -4.65 24.70 -6.75
CA ALA A 278 -3.81 24.46 -7.92
C ALA A 278 -4.61 23.87 -9.09
N ILE A 279 -5.40 22.83 -8.84
CA ILE A 279 -6.25 22.21 -9.87
C ILE A 279 -7.27 23.20 -10.40
N ASP A 280 -8.01 23.87 -9.52
CA ASP A 280 -9.07 24.79 -9.92
C ASP A 280 -8.51 26.00 -10.71
N ALA A 281 -7.35 26.53 -10.31
CA ALA A 281 -6.75 27.69 -10.97
C ALA A 281 -6.07 27.34 -12.29
N HIS A 282 -5.42 26.19 -12.42
CA HIS A 282 -4.49 25.92 -13.54
C HIS A 282 -4.92 24.82 -14.51
N VAL A 283 -5.79 23.89 -14.11
CA VAL A 283 -6.19 22.78 -15.00
C VAL A 283 -7.44 23.13 -15.79
N ARG A 284 -7.42 22.87 -17.09
CA ARG A 284 -8.54 23.06 -18.04
C ARG A 284 -8.72 21.79 -18.87
N SER A 285 -9.95 21.53 -19.31
CA SER A 285 -10.26 20.40 -20.17
C SER A 285 -9.34 20.33 -21.40
N GLY A 286 -8.93 19.13 -21.78
CA GLY A 286 -8.01 18.89 -22.90
C GLY A 286 -6.52 18.94 -22.54
N MET A 287 -6.15 19.30 -21.30
CA MET A 287 -4.75 19.39 -20.89
C MET A 287 -4.09 18.03 -20.61
N VAL A 288 -2.78 17.97 -20.86
CA VAL A 288 -1.86 16.96 -20.32
C VAL A 288 -1.35 17.46 -18.96
N VAL A 289 -1.59 16.68 -17.90
CA VAL A 289 -1.28 17.10 -16.52
C VAL A 289 -0.22 16.20 -15.89
N GLY A 290 0.91 16.79 -15.46
CA GLY A 290 1.88 16.10 -14.61
C GLY A 290 1.37 16.01 -13.17
N LEU A 291 1.25 14.80 -12.64
CA LEU A 291 0.76 14.54 -11.29
C LEU A 291 1.91 14.26 -10.34
N GLY A 292 2.12 15.20 -9.43
CA GLY A 292 3.12 15.14 -8.38
C GLY A 292 2.95 14.02 -7.35
N THR A 293 3.86 13.95 -6.40
CA THR A 293 3.98 12.88 -5.42
C THR A 293 4.03 13.41 -3.99
N GLY A 294 3.33 12.72 -3.07
CA GLY A 294 3.37 13.02 -1.63
C GLY A 294 2.07 13.58 -1.07
N SER A 295 2.06 13.91 0.24
CA SER A 295 0.81 14.19 0.97
C SER A 295 0.06 15.44 0.50
N THR A 296 0.75 16.42 -0.09
CA THR A 296 0.11 17.63 -0.62
C THR A 296 -0.40 17.40 -2.05
N ALA A 297 0.43 16.78 -2.89
CA ALA A 297 0.05 16.34 -4.23
C ALA A 297 -1.15 15.38 -4.23
N TYR A 298 -1.28 14.53 -3.20
CA TYR A 298 -2.44 13.66 -3.00
C TYR A 298 -3.77 14.41 -3.16
N PHE A 299 -3.91 15.60 -2.58
CA PHE A 299 -5.15 16.36 -2.66
C PHE A 299 -5.36 17.03 -4.02
N ALA A 300 -4.29 17.36 -4.75
CA ALA A 300 -4.40 17.81 -6.14
C ALA A 300 -4.91 16.67 -7.04
N VAL A 301 -4.34 15.47 -6.91
CA VAL A 301 -4.81 14.28 -7.63
C VAL A 301 -6.27 13.96 -7.28
N GLU A 302 -6.62 14.02 -5.99
CA GLU A 302 -8.00 13.85 -5.51
C GLU A 302 -8.96 14.88 -6.14
N ARG A 303 -8.59 16.16 -6.18
CA ARG A 303 -9.40 17.22 -6.78
C ARG A 303 -9.59 17.02 -8.29
N LEU A 304 -8.53 16.64 -9.00
CA LEU A 304 -8.60 16.34 -10.43
C LEU A 304 -9.59 15.21 -10.71
N GLY A 305 -9.45 14.09 -9.98
CA GLY A 305 -10.36 12.95 -10.08
C GLY A 305 -11.82 13.35 -9.83
N LYS A 306 -12.08 14.15 -8.79
CA LYS A 306 -13.43 14.66 -8.49
C LYS A 306 -14.02 15.47 -9.65
N LYS A 307 -13.24 16.39 -10.24
CA LYS A 307 -13.71 17.23 -11.36
C LYS A 307 -13.95 16.45 -12.65
N LEU A 308 -13.17 15.38 -12.88
CA LEU A 308 -13.41 14.46 -13.99
C LEU A 308 -14.68 13.64 -13.76
N ALA A 309 -14.89 13.13 -12.55
CA ALA A 309 -16.07 12.36 -12.19
C ALA A 309 -17.37 13.19 -12.27
N THR A 310 -17.32 14.49 -11.95
CA THR A 310 -18.48 15.40 -12.08
C THR A 310 -18.68 15.95 -13.49
N GLY A 311 -17.74 15.71 -14.42
CA GLY A 311 -17.76 16.29 -15.76
C GLY A 311 -17.42 17.78 -15.81
N GLU A 312 -16.93 18.38 -14.72
CA GLU A 312 -16.40 19.75 -14.70
C GLU A 312 -15.13 19.89 -15.54
N LEU A 313 -14.36 18.80 -15.66
CA LEU A 313 -13.24 18.66 -16.58
C LEU A 313 -13.49 17.48 -17.52
N ASP A 314 -13.02 17.60 -18.76
CA ASP A 314 -13.07 16.54 -19.77
C ASP A 314 -11.74 16.46 -20.55
N ARG A 315 -11.51 15.34 -21.25
CA ARG A 315 -10.34 15.12 -22.12
C ARG A 315 -8.99 15.40 -21.45
N ILE A 316 -8.88 15.16 -20.15
CA ILE A 316 -7.59 15.19 -19.45
C ILE A 316 -6.89 13.85 -19.65
N VAL A 317 -5.58 13.90 -19.90
CA VAL A 317 -4.67 12.78 -19.68
C VAL A 317 -3.59 13.21 -18.70
N ALA A 318 -3.08 12.27 -17.91
CA ALA A 318 -2.16 12.59 -16.83
C ALA A 318 -0.91 11.71 -16.83
N ILE A 319 0.20 12.25 -16.32
CA ILE A 319 1.48 11.55 -16.21
C ILE A 319 1.90 11.56 -14.73
N PRO A 320 1.88 10.40 -14.04
CA PRO A 320 2.26 10.33 -12.63
C PRO A 320 3.77 10.38 -12.43
N THR A 321 4.23 11.04 -11.35
CA THR A 321 5.65 11.12 -10.98
C THR A 321 6.11 9.98 -10.06
N SER A 322 5.23 9.07 -9.66
CA SER A 322 5.59 7.86 -8.89
C SER A 322 4.59 6.74 -9.10
N VAL A 323 4.96 5.51 -8.75
CA VAL A 323 4.04 4.35 -8.70
C VAL A 323 2.87 4.65 -7.76
N ARG A 324 3.14 5.27 -6.60
CA ARG A 324 2.11 5.68 -5.65
C ARG A 324 1.08 6.65 -6.26
N THR A 325 1.54 7.65 -7.01
CA THR A 325 0.64 8.60 -7.68
C THR A 325 -0.11 7.94 -8.83
N GLU A 326 0.52 7.02 -9.55
CA GLU A 326 -0.11 6.22 -10.59
C GLU A 326 -1.28 5.41 -10.04
N GLU A 327 -1.07 4.69 -8.94
CA GLU A 327 -2.11 3.92 -8.24
C GLU A 327 -3.28 4.80 -7.81
N GLN A 328 -2.99 5.96 -7.18
CA GLN A 328 -4.01 6.92 -6.78
C GLN A 328 -4.82 7.41 -7.99
N ALA A 329 -4.14 7.85 -9.05
CA ALA A 329 -4.80 8.37 -10.24
C ALA A 329 -5.68 7.31 -10.93
N LYS A 330 -5.21 6.05 -11.00
CA LYS A 330 -6.01 4.91 -11.51
C LYS A 330 -7.27 4.69 -10.67
N SER A 331 -7.16 4.68 -9.34
CA SER A 331 -8.32 4.50 -8.44
C SER A 331 -9.38 5.59 -8.57
N LEU A 332 -9.00 6.78 -9.04
CA LEU A 332 -9.89 7.91 -9.27
C LEU A 332 -10.41 8.00 -10.71
N GLY A 333 -10.08 7.01 -11.55
CA GLY A 333 -10.49 6.98 -12.96
C GLY A 333 -9.84 8.07 -13.82
N ILE A 334 -8.68 8.59 -13.42
CA ILE A 334 -7.93 9.59 -14.20
C ILE A 334 -7.22 8.86 -15.35
N PRO A 335 -7.44 9.25 -16.63
CA PRO A 335 -6.74 8.63 -17.75
C PRO A 335 -5.24 8.91 -17.68
N LEU A 336 -4.41 7.85 -17.74
CA LEU A 336 -2.96 7.96 -17.65
C LEU A 336 -2.27 7.71 -18.97
N VAL A 337 -1.18 8.44 -19.20
CA VAL A 337 -0.25 8.32 -20.31
C VAL A 337 1.19 8.42 -19.79
N SER A 338 2.18 8.29 -20.66
CA SER A 338 3.60 8.43 -20.32
C SER A 338 4.28 9.56 -21.11
N LEU A 339 5.44 10.02 -20.65
CA LEU A 339 6.28 10.96 -21.40
C LEU A 339 6.66 10.45 -22.80
N ASP A 340 6.76 9.14 -22.99
CA ASP A 340 7.05 8.53 -24.30
C ASP A 340 5.95 8.78 -25.33
N THR A 341 4.71 8.94 -24.87
CA THR A 341 3.54 9.17 -25.74
C THR A 341 3.11 10.63 -25.75
N HIS A 342 3.36 11.37 -24.66
CA HIS A 342 2.97 12.76 -24.46
C HIS A 342 4.16 13.54 -23.88
N PRO A 343 5.17 13.90 -24.69
CA PRO A 343 6.41 14.51 -24.21
C PRO A 343 6.26 15.98 -23.81
N LYS A 344 5.12 16.61 -24.12
CA LYS A 344 4.80 17.99 -23.76
C LYS A 344 3.64 17.99 -22.76
N ILE A 345 3.85 18.63 -21.62
CA ILE A 345 2.88 18.73 -20.53
C ILE A 345 2.41 20.17 -20.42
N ASP A 346 1.10 20.41 -20.28
CA ASP A 346 0.58 21.77 -20.16
C ASP A 346 0.81 22.35 -18.75
N VAL A 347 0.61 21.51 -17.74
CA VAL A 347 0.83 21.87 -16.34
C VAL A 347 1.28 20.67 -15.52
N ALA A 348 2.31 20.83 -14.71
CA ALA A 348 2.68 19.89 -13.65
C ALA A 348 2.34 20.51 -12.30
N ILE A 349 1.74 19.72 -11.40
CA ILE A 349 1.41 20.16 -10.04
C ILE A 349 2.05 19.19 -9.05
N ASP A 350 2.96 19.68 -8.21
CA ASP A 350 3.63 18.87 -7.20
C ASP A 350 3.96 19.66 -5.92
N GLY A 351 4.24 18.95 -4.83
CA GLY A 351 4.76 19.54 -3.61
C GLY A 351 6.28 19.71 -3.60
N ALA A 352 6.75 20.34 -2.53
CA ALA A 352 8.16 20.48 -2.20
C ALA A 352 8.40 20.22 -0.70
N ASP A 353 9.61 19.77 -0.39
CA ASP A 353 10.08 19.57 0.98
C ASP A 353 10.60 20.85 1.63
N ALA A 354 11.17 21.75 0.82
CA ALA A 354 11.54 23.12 1.18
C ALA A 354 11.48 24.04 -0.04
N VAL A 355 11.17 25.33 0.18
CA VAL A 355 11.08 26.38 -0.85
C VAL A 355 11.80 27.63 -0.33
N ASP A 356 12.82 28.10 -1.05
CA ASP A 356 13.54 29.33 -0.69
C ASP A 356 12.91 30.60 -1.30
N LYS A 357 13.51 31.76 -1.02
CA LYS A 357 13.06 33.07 -1.53
C LYS A 357 13.19 33.23 -3.05
N GLY A 358 14.06 32.45 -3.68
CA GLY A 358 14.23 32.40 -5.13
C GLY A 358 13.26 31.42 -5.81
N LEU A 359 12.44 30.71 -5.02
CA LEU A 359 11.61 29.59 -5.44
C LEU A 359 12.41 28.39 -5.97
N ASN A 360 13.66 28.24 -5.50
CA ASN A 360 14.37 26.98 -5.61
C ASN A 360 13.79 26.00 -4.59
N LEU A 361 13.76 24.73 -4.97
CA LEU A 361 13.10 23.70 -4.16
C LEU A 361 14.08 22.63 -3.72
N VAL A 362 13.85 22.09 -2.52
CA VAL A 362 14.22 20.71 -2.22
C VAL A 362 13.00 19.82 -2.41
N LYS A 363 13.16 18.74 -3.17
CA LYS A 363 12.17 17.67 -3.43
C LYS A 363 12.83 16.30 -3.25
N GLY A 364 12.05 15.23 -3.33
CA GLY A 364 12.55 13.85 -3.19
C GLY A 364 12.50 13.27 -1.78
N GLY A 365 11.91 13.97 -0.81
CA GLY A 365 11.67 13.43 0.53
C GLY A 365 10.86 12.12 0.48
N GLY A 366 9.95 12.00 -0.49
CA GLY A 366 9.17 10.79 -0.78
C GLY A 366 9.79 9.83 -1.80
N GLY A 367 11.04 10.03 -2.21
CA GLY A 367 11.81 9.05 -3.01
C GLY A 367 11.51 9.01 -4.52
N ALA A 368 10.76 9.97 -5.06
CA ALA A 368 10.36 10.01 -6.46
C ALA A 368 11.08 11.09 -7.30
N LEU A 369 12.16 11.68 -6.78
CA LEU A 369 12.81 12.88 -7.32
C LEU A 369 13.17 12.81 -8.82
N LEU A 370 13.64 11.64 -9.31
CA LEU A 370 14.00 11.51 -10.72
C LEU A 370 12.77 11.64 -11.62
N ARG A 371 11.71 10.89 -11.32
CA ARG A 371 10.46 10.89 -12.11
C ARG A 371 9.74 12.23 -11.97
N GLU A 372 9.74 12.83 -10.78
CA GLU A 372 9.28 14.21 -10.54
C GLU A 372 9.98 15.16 -11.52
N LYS A 373 11.32 15.18 -11.55
CA LYS A 373 12.07 16.10 -12.41
C LYS A 373 11.86 15.86 -13.89
N MET A 374 11.83 14.60 -14.32
CA MET A 374 11.58 14.23 -15.72
C MET A 374 10.23 14.73 -16.23
N VAL A 375 9.19 14.68 -15.40
CA VAL A 375 7.84 15.15 -15.76
C VAL A 375 7.76 16.67 -15.67
N GLU A 376 8.26 17.26 -14.60
CA GLU A 376 8.13 18.69 -14.33
C GLU A 376 8.92 19.56 -15.32
N VAL A 377 10.08 19.09 -15.80
CA VAL A 377 10.86 19.81 -16.83
C VAL A 377 10.18 19.84 -18.20
N CYS A 378 9.28 18.89 -18.45
CA CYS A 378 8.48 18.80 -19.68
C CYS A 378 7.20 19.67 -19.62
N ALA A 379 6.93 20.34 -18.50
CA ALA A 379 5.73 21.14 -18.30
C ALA A 379 5.89 22.60 -18.73
N ASP A 380 4.94 23.12 -19.51
CA ASP A 380 4.85 24.56 -19.84
C ASP A 380 4.69 25.41 -18.57
N LYS A 381 4.06 24.86 -17.53
CA LYS A 381 3.96 25.47 -16.19
C LYS A 381 4.13 24.42 -15.10
N PHE A 382 5.16 24.58 -14.27
CA PHE A 382 5.30 23.83 -13.04
C PHE A 382 4.78 24.63 -11.84
N ILE A 383 3.68 24.17 -11.25
CA ILE A 383 3.01 24.77 -10.10
C ILE A 383 3.37 23.98 -8.85
N VAL A 384 3.98 24.64 -7.88
CA VAL A 384 4.36 24.03 -6.61
C VAL A 384 3.29 24.30 -5.56
N ILE A 385 2.91 23.28 -4.79
CA ILE A 385 1.92 23.39 -3.70
C ILE A 385 2.54 23.03 -2.35
N VAL A 386 2.49 23.95 -1.40
CA VAL A 386 3.04 23.74 -0.06
C VAL A 386 2.18 24.34 1.05
N ASP A 387 2.34 23.83 2.26
CA ASP A 387 1.95 24.57 3.46
C ASP A 387 3.07 25.52 3.90
N GLU A 388 2.74 26.59 4.63
CA GLU A 388 3.69 27.65 5.00
C GLU A 388 4.94 27.15 5.74
N SER A 389 4.89 25.98 6.38
CA SER A 389 6.04 25.39 7.07
C SER A 389 7.18 24.97 6.13
N LYS A 390 6.92 24.89 4.82
CA LYS A 390 7.91 24.53 3.81
C LYS A 390 8.72 25.71 3.30
N LEU A 391 8.29 26.95 3.60
CA LEU A 391 9.05 28.13 3.23
C LEU A 391 10.27 28.29 4.14
N CYS A 392 11.42 28.60 3.55
CA CYS A 392 12.66 28.86 4.28
C CYS A 392 13.43 30.05 3.71
N ASP A 393 14.32 30.62 4.53
CA ASP A 393 15.22 31.68 4.07
C ASP A 393 16.30 31.15 3.09
N SER A 394 16.68 29.88 3.26
CA SER A 394 17.72 29.18 2.49
C SER A 394 17.48 27.67 2.53
N LEU A 395 17.82 26.95 1.46
CA LEU A 395 17.79 25.48 1.42
C LEU A 395 18.89 24.87 2.30
N GLY A 396 18.73 23.58 2.66
CA GLY A 396 19.72 22.77 3.40
C GLY A 396 19.33 22.47 4.86
N PRO A 397 19.23 23.47 5.76
CA PRO A 397 18.96 23.22 7.18
C PRO A 397 17.58 22.64 7.49
N SER A 398 16.55 23.08 6.76
CA SER A 398 15.15 22.68 7.04
C SER A 398 14.84 21.27 6.56
N PHE A 399 15.56 20.78 5.56
CA PHE A 399 15.36 19.46 4.97
C PHE A 399 16.63 19.00 4.23
N PRO A 400 17.07 17.74 4.40
CA PRO A 400 18.23 17.22 3.69
C PRO A 400 17.99 17.19 2.17
N VAL A 401 19.03 17.37 1.37
CA VAL A 401 18.94 17.23 -0.09
C VAL A 401 19.07 15.75 -0.46
N PRO A 402 18.02 15.09 -0.99
CA PRO A 402 18.11 13.70 -1.44
C PRO A 402 18.86 13.61 -2.75
N VAL A 403 19.72 12.62 -2.93
CA VAL A 403 20.48 12.35 -4.16
C VAL A 403 20.28 10.90 -4.55
N GLU A 404 19.63 10.65 -5.70
CA GLU A 404 19.45 9.31 -6.23
C GLU A 404 20.77 8.82 -6.85
N VAL A 405 21.22 7.64 -6.43
CA VAL A 405 22.51 7.06 -6.84
C VAL A 405 22.34 5.61 -7.26
N THR A 406 23.15 5.17 -8.23
CA THR A 406 23.16 3.78 -8.68
C THR A 406 23.56 2.83 -7.53
N ALA A 407 22.98 1.63 -7.49
CA ALA A 407 23.27 0.65 -6.44
C ALA A 407 24.74 0.19 -6.41
N PHE A 408 25.35 0.02 -7.59
CA PHE A 408 26.74 -0.40 -7.72
C PHE A 408 27.69 0.65 -7.13
N CYS A 409 28.53 0.22 -6.17
CA CYS A 409 29.52 1.08 -5.51
C CYS A 409 28.94 2.36 -4.87
N HIS A 410 27.67 2.37 -4.44
CA HIS A 410 27.02 3.54 -3.84
C HIS A 410 27.79 4.14 -2.65
N ALA A 411 28.52 3.33 -1.86
CA ALA A 411 29.36 3.83 -0.78
C ALA A 411 30.53 4.70 -1.27
N SER A 412 31.04 4.45 -2.49
CA SER A 412 32.03 5.33 -3.13
C SER A 412 31.39 6.62 -3.63
N THR A 413 30.21 6.53 -4.27
CA THR A 413 29.44 7.69 -4.72
C THR A 413 29.10 8.61 -3.54
N LEU A 414 28.67 8.06 -2.40
CA LEU A 414 28.39 8.80 -1.17
C LEU A 414 29.61 9.61 -0.70
N ARG A 415 30.81 9.01 -0.71
CA ARG A 415 32.05 9.72 -0.35
C ARG A 415 32.38 10.84 -1.33
N ASN A 416 32.16 10.63 -2.62
CA ASN A 416 32.40 11.65 -3.64
C ASN A 416 31.42 12.83 -3.50
N ILE A 417 30.14 12.56 -3.22
CA ILE A 417 29.14 13.60 -2.89
C ILE A 417 29.62 14.41 -1.68
N GLY A 418 30.07 13.74 -0.61
CA GLY A 418 30.56 14.42 0.60
C GLY A 418 31.84 15.23 0.42
N ALA A 419 32.55 15.08 -0.71
CA ALA A 419 33.76 15.83 -1.03
C ALA A 419 33.51 17.05 -1.93
N LEU A 420 32.27 17.27 -2.36
CA LEU A 420 31.92 18.38 -3.26
C LEU A 420 32.11 19.74 -2.55
N PRO A 421 32.81 20.71 -3.18
CA PRO A 421 33.01 22.04 -2.60
C PRO A 421 31.72 22.78 -2.29
N SER A 422 30.71 22.68 -3.16
CA SER A 422 29.39 23.29 -2.97
C SER A 422 28.61 22.72 -1.78
N LEU A 423 28.97 21.51 -1.33
CA LEU A 423 28.36 20.80 -0.21
C LEU A 423 29.24 20.82 1.05
N ALA A 424 30.23 21.71 1.12
CA ALA A 424 31.12 21.84 2.26
C ALA A 424 30.31 22.07 3.57
N GLY A 425 30.63 21.30 4.61
CA GLY A 425 29.90 21.35 5.89
C GLY A 425 28.60 20.54 5.91
N SER A 426 28.36 19.70 4.90
CA SER A 426 27.27 18.73 4.90
C SER A 426 27.69 17.33 5.38
N THR A 427 26.71 16.52 5.75
CA THR A 427 26.87 15.11 6.12
C THR A 427 25.98 14.24 5.24
N PRO A 428 26.51 13.58 4.20
CA PRO A 428 25.75 12.64 3.39
C PRO A 428 25.53 11.31 4.12
N LYS A 429 24.31 10.78 4.07
CA LYS A 429 23.96 9.47 4.66
C LYS A 429 23.12 8.67 3.67
N LEU A 430 23.39 7.37 3.57
CA LEU A 430 22.54 6.46 2.82
C LEU A 430 21.16 6.39 3.50
N ARG A 431 20.08 6.55 2.74
CA ARG A 431 18.73 6.35 3.24
C ARG A 431 18.49 4.85 3.45
N LEU A 432 17.98 4.48 4.61
CA LEU A 432 17.69 3.10 4.98
C LEU A 432 16.18 2.89 5.17
N GLY A 433 15.68 1.73 4.76
CA GLY A 433 14.27 1.36 4.82
C GLY A 433 13.49 1.78 3.58
N SER A 434 12.34 2.42 3.76
CA SER A 434 11.44 2.83 2.69
C SER A 434 11.95 4.08 1.96
N ALA A 435 11.93 4.07 0.63
CA ALA A 435 12.19 5.29 -0.16
C ALA A 435 11.04 6.31 -0.03
N ALA A 436 9.83 5.86 0.30
CA ALA A 436 8.63 6.69 0.36
C ALA A 436 8.61 7.66 1.56
N THR A 437 9.57 7.53 2.48
CA THR A 437 9.80 8.46 3.59
C THR A 437 11.28 8.81 3.68
N ASN A 438 11.60 9.92 4.34
CA ASN A 438 12.99 10.28 4.66
C ASN A 438 13.42 9.81 6.06
N LYS A 439 12.65 8.89 6.68
CA LYS A 439 12.96 8.32 7.99
C LYS A 439 13.71 7.01 7.81
N ALA A 440 14.70 6.77 8.67
CA ALA A 440 15.29 5.45 8.79
C ALA A 440 14.29 4.50 9.47
N ASP A 441 13.55 3.74 8.68
CA ASP A 441 12.52 2.79 9.13
C ASP A 441 12.86 1.33 8.79
N GLY A 442 14.12 1.07 8.41
CA GLY A 442 14.67 -0.27 8.18
C GLY A 442 16.21 -0.27 8.15
N GLU A 443 16.79 -1.44 7.91
CA GLU A 443 18.26 -1.63 7.87
C GLU A 443 18.83 -1.70 6.44
N ALA A 444 18.01 -2.07 5.46
CA ALA A 444 18.43 -2.16 4.06
C ALA A 444 18.45 -0.77 3.40
N PRO A 445 19.33 -0.52 2.41
CA PRO A 445 19.28 0.70 1.61
C PRO A 445 17.92 0.88 0.93
N ALA A 446 17.39 2.09 0.95
CA ALA A 446 16.13 2.41 0.28
C ALA A 446 16.23 2.17 -1.22
N LEU A 447 15.12 1.70 -1.82
CA LEU A 447 15.01 1.44 -3.26
C LEU A 447 13.96 2.37 -3.87
N THR A 448 14.37 3.19 -4.85
CA THR A 448 13.46 4.06 -5.61
C THR A 448 12.60 3.25 -6.59
N ASP A 449 11.56 3.89 -7.14
CA ASP A 449 10.76 3.34 -8.25
C ASP A 449 11.62 2.97 -9.50
N ASN A 450 12.88 3.42 -9.54
CA ASN A 450 13.82 3.17 -10.63
C ASN A 450 14.90 2.14 -10.24
N GLY A 451 14.81 1.53 -9.06
CA GLY A 451 15.77 0.53 -8.58
C GLY A 451 17.10 1.09 -8.07
N ASN A 452 17.16 2.40 -7.76
CA ASN A 452 18.36 3.07 -7.26
C ASN A 452 18.29 3.29 -5.74
N HIS A 453 19.41 3.74 -5.16
CA HIS A 453 19.46 4.15 -3.76
C HIS A 453 19.35 5.68 -3.61
N ILE A 454 19.12 6.14 -2.38
CA ILE A 454 19.11 7.57 -2.05
C ILE A 454 20.20 7.86 -1.02
N VAL A 455 20.98 8.90 -1.26
CA VAL A 455 21.86 9.54 -0.27
C VAL A 455 21.21 10.86 0.16
N ASP A 456 20.85 10.98 1.44
CA ASP A 456 20.35 12.21 2.03
C ASP A 456 21.52 13.07 2.52
N VAL A 457 21.67 14.27 1.98
CA VAL A 457 22.71 15.22 2.34
C VAL A 457 22.18 16.21 3.38
N PHE A 458 22.64 16.07 4.62
CA PHE A 458 22.22 16.92 5.74
C PHE A 458 23.15 18.13 5.89
N PHE A 459 22.62 19.31 6.21
CA PHE A 459 23.42 20.52 6.38
C PHE A 459 23.24 21.11 7.77
N ASP A 460 24.37 21.48 8.41
CA ASP A 460 24.35 22.20 9.69
C ASP A 460 24.07 23.70 9.52
N GLY A 461 24.26 24.22 8.29
CA GLY A 461 24.03 25.63 7.93
C GLY A 461 23.45 25.78 6.51
N PRO A 462 23.11 27.01 6.09
CA PRO A 462 22.55 27.27 4.77
C PRO A 462 23.38 26.70 3.62
N LEU A 463 22.71 26.10 2.63
CA LEU A 463 23.34 25.79 1.35
C LEU A 463 23.73 27.11 0.67
N ALA A 464 25.03 27.29 0.42
CA ALA A 464 25.56 28.57 -0.05
C ALA A 464 25.11 28.93 -1.47
N ASP A 465 25.10 27.93 -2.37
CA ASP A 465 24.74 28.11 -3.78
C ASP A 465 24.07 26.82 -4.29
N ALA A 466 22.75 26.89 -4.48
CA ALA A 466 21.95 25.73 -4.90
C ALA A 466 22.20 25.35 -6.36
N ASP A 467 22.50 26.31 -7.23
CA ASP A 467 22.78 26.05 -8.66
C ASP A 467 24.15 25.40 -8.82
N ALA A 468 25.16 25.89 -8.11
CA ALA A 468 26.48 25.24 -8.08
C ALA A 468 26.40 23.82 -7.51
N ALA A 469 25.63 23.62 -6.44
CA ALA A 469 25.42 22.30 -5.85
C ALA A 469 24.69 21.33 -6.79
N ALA A 470 23.65 21.78 -7.48
CA ALA A 470 22.97 20.99 -8.50
C ALA A 470 23.93 20.58 -9.63
N ALA A 471 24.69 21.53 -10.19
CA ALA A 471 25.64 21.26 -11.26
C ALA A 471 26.75 20.28 -10.84
N GLU A 472 27.31 20.44 -9.64
CA GLU A 472 28.34 19.55 -9.12
C GLU A 472 27.80 18.14 -8.85
N LEU A 473 26.62 18.02 -8.23
CA LEU A 473 25.96 16.74 -7.98
C LEU A 473 25.71 15.97 -9.28
N GLN A 474 25.18 16.65 -10.31
CA GLN A 474 24.90 16.05 -11.61
C GLN A 474 26.16 15.54 -12.32
N ALA A 475 27.32 16.16 -12.05
CA ALA A 475 28.60 15.76 -12.63
C ALA A 475 29.24 14.53 -11.95
N VAL A 476 28.73 14.08 -10.79
CA VAL A 476 29.29 12.93 -10.07
C VAL A 476 28.88 11.62 -10.76
N VAL A 477 29.86 10.85 -11.24
CA VAL A 477 29.63 9.51 -11.78
C VAL A 477 29.00 8.60 -10.72
N GLY A 478 27.82 8.05 -11.05
CA GLY A 478 27.02 7.21 -10.16
C GLY A 478 25.87 7.96 -9.47
N VAL A 479 25.83 9.29 -9.54
CA VAL A 479 24.59 10.06 -9.30
C VAL A 479 23.70 9.91 -10.51
N VAL A 480 22.42 9.67 -10.26
CA VAL A 480 21.36 9.60 -11.27
C VAL A 480 20.65 10.94 -11.37
N GLU A 481 20.24 11.50 -10.22
CA GLU A 481 19.59 12.80 -10.11
C GLU A 481 19.60 13.29 -8.65
N HIS A 482 19.26 14.55 -8.40
CA HIS A 482 19.24 15.17 -7.07
C HIS A 482 17.96 15.97 -6.78
N GLY A 483 17.69 16.19 -5.50
CA GLY A 483 16.49 16.86 -5.00
C GLY A 483 16.49 18.39 -5.12
N LEU A 484 17.54 19.00 -5.68
CA LEU A 484 17.56 20.44 -6.00
C LEU A 484 16.85 20.72 -7.33
N PHE A 485 15.77 21.49 -7.28
CA PHE A 485 14.95 21.91 -8.43
C PHE A 485 15.05 23.43 -8.55
N CYS A 486 16.16 23.90 -9.10
CA CYS A 486 16.48 25.33 -9.20
C CYS A 486 15.88 25.93 -10.46
N GLY A 487 15.25 27.12 -10.35
CA GLY A 487 14.68 27.82 -11.51
C GLY A 487 13.52 27.12 -12.23
N MET A 488 12.91 26.08 -11.64
CA MET A 488 11.86 25.29 -12.30
C MET A 488 10.44 25.77 -11.97
N ALA A 489 10.20 26.27 -10.75
CA ALA A 489 8.86 26.64 -10.31
C ALA A 489 8.36 27.89 -11.05
N ALA A 490 7.23 27.77 -11.76
CA ALA A 490 6.56 28.91 -12.38
C ALA A 490 5.72 29.69 -11.37
N GLU A 491 5.20 28.99 -10.36
CA GLU A 491 4.36 29.54 -9.29
C GLU A 491 4.45 28.64 -8.04
N VAL A 492 4.39 29.23 -6.85
CA VAL A 492 4.23 28.49 -5.59
C VAL A 492 2.94 28.93 -4.90
N ILE A 493 1.99 28.00 -4.76
CA ILE A 493 0.75 28.19 -4.00
C ILE A 493 0.98 27.74 -2.57
N VAL A 494 0.85 28.67 -1.63
CA VAL A 494 1.12 28.46 -0.21
C VAL A 494 -0.17 28.52 0.58
N ALA A 495 -0.45 27.49 1.37
CA ALA A 495 -1.50 27.50 2.38
C ALA A 495 -0.93 27.74 3.77
N GLY A 496 -1.33 28.84 4.40
CA GLY A 496 -0.95 29.19 5.78
C GLY A 496 -2.15 29.49 6.66
N LYS A 497 -1.89 29.81 7.92
CA LYS A 497 -2.90 30.17 8.93
C LYS A 497 -3.86 31.30 8.49
N ASP A 498 -3.39 32.21 7.64
CA ASP A 498 -4.12 33.39 7.18
C ASP A 498 -4.81 33.19 5.81
N GLY A 499 -4.78 31.97 5.26
CA GLY A 499 -5.38 31.60 3.98
C GLY A 499 -4.37 31.14 2.94
N VAL A 500 -4.84 31.05 1.68
CA VAL A 500 -4.01 30.61 0.54
C VAL A 500 -3.62 31.79 -0.32
N TYR A 501 -2.33 31.87 -0.64
CA TYR A 501 -1.75 32.91 -1.48
C TYR A 501 -0.74 32.31 -2.45
N THR A 502 -0.42 33.09 -3.48
CA THR A 502 0.49 32.69 -4.55
C THR A 502 1.77 33.52 -4.47
N ILE A 503 2.92 32.87 -4.60
CA ILE A 503 4.23 33.50 -4.82
C ILE A 503 4.66 33.23 -6.26
N ASN A 504 5.10 34.27 -6.96
CA ASN A 504 5.63 34.17 -8.32
C ASN A 504 7.15 34.40 -8.30
N PRO A 505 7.90 33.84 -9.27
CA PRO A 505 9.32 34.10 -9.40
C PRO A 505 9.61 35.61 -9.47
N PRO A 506 10.71 36.09 -8.85
CA PRO A 506 11.16 37.46 -8.99
C PRO A 506 11.27 37.86 -10.47
N SER A 507 10.84 39.08 -10.80
CA SER A 507 10.75 39.60 -12.18
C SER A 507 12.09 39.66 -12.95
N GLN A 508 13.22 39.36 -12.31
CA GLN A 508 14.56 39.32 -12.90
C GLN A 508 14.97 37.94 -13.46
N LEU A 509 14.10 36.92 -13.36
CA LEU A 509 14.35 35.55 -13.82
C LEU A 509 13.51 35.12 -15.05
N ARG A 510 12.85 36.07 -15.74
CA ARG A 510 12.06 35.81 -16.96
C ARG A 510 12.84 36.01 -18.25
#